data_AF-A0A1Y1K3E3-F1
#
_entry.id   AF-A0A1Y1K3E3-F1
#
_cell.length_a   1.000
_cell.length_b   1.000
_cell.length_c   1.000
_cell.angle_alpha   90.00
_cell.angle_beta   90.00
_cell.angle_gamma   90.00
#
_symmetry.space_group_name_H-M   'P 1'
#
loop_
_entity.id
_entity.type
_entity.pdbx_description
1 polymer ?
#
loop_
_entity_poly.entity_id
_entity_poly.type
_entity_poly.pdbx_seq_one_letter_code
_entity_poly.pdbx_strand_id
1 'polypeptide(L)'
;MHLLINFAVSYMALYNNKLWLLSHIRDSFISTDDTGMSELVMVGDDVPKQLADKLDCYRDPEDSEDDEDTSHESYDFHLDVDFEVQRQRSNTAVRLEKLDNAKKRAAKVKNIKWEFSPVRPTEQELGELFVRKEPKKNVSNTRKSLLSEKLEQCTNLPQNPYIEYAKFDGSAQVGILTRKYKIFLTMLPEEHRNYPMTVSCIATAKIEELIGFILLKCRYSVCVIYY
;
A
#
# COMPACT_ATOMS: atom_id res chain seq x y z
N MET A 1 37.67 34.94 -18.38
CA MET A 1 37.48 33.48 -18.21
C MET A 1 38.79 32.68 -18.06
N HIS A 2 39.99 33.29 -18.07
CA HIS A 2 41.27 32.57 -17.87
C HIS A 2 41.87 32.70 -16.46
N LEU A 3 41.27 33.56 -15.60
CA LEU A 3 41.72 33.80 -14.23
C LEU A 3 40.97 32.96 -13.18
N LEU A 4 39.79 32.43 -13.50
CA LEU A 4 39.01 31.58 -12.58
C LEU A 4 39.46 30.11 -12.61
N ILE A 5 39.96 29.62 -13.75
CA ILE A 5 40.46 28.24 -13.88
C ILE A 5 41.81 28.07 -13.14
N ASN A 6 42.69 29.08 -13.20
CA ASN A 6 43.99 29.03 -12.51
C ASN A 6 43.85 29.11 -10.98
N PHE A 7 42.79 29.73 -10.46
CA PHE A 7 42.53 29.75 -9.02
C PHE A 7 42.06 28.38 -8.50
N ALA A 8 41.28 27.64 -9.29
CA ALA A 8 40.84 26.29 -8.95
C ALA A 8 41.98 25.25 -9.04
N VAL A 9 42.86 25.34 -10.05
CA VAL A 9 44.00 24.42 -10.19
C VAL A 9 45.06 24.64 -9.10
N SER A 10 45.26 25.87 -8.64
CA SER A 10 46.21 26.15 -7.54
C SER A 10 45.68 25.72 -6.16
N TYR A 11 44.36 25.73 -5.95
CA TYR A 11 43.73 25.20 -4.72
C TYR A 11 43.90 23.67 -4.61
N MET A 12 43.97 22.96 -5.73
CA MET A 12 44.19 21.49 -5.77
C MET A 12 45.66 21.07 -5.58
N ALA A 13 46.61 22.02 -5.63
CA ALA A 13 48.04 21.72 -5.55
C ALA A 13 48.62 21.76 -4.12
N LEU A 14 47.80 22.08 -3.10
CA LEU A 14 48.21 22.14 -1.67
C LEU A 14 47.59 21.03 -0.80
N TYR A 15 47.13 19.93 -1.42
CA TYR A 15 46.55 18.74 -0.76
C TYR A 15 47.57 17.84 -0.02
N ASN A 16 48.71 18.37 0.45
CA ASN A 16 49.73 17.56 1.14
C ASN A 16 49.53 17.48 2.67
N ASN A 17 48.54 18.18 3.22
CA ASN A 17 48.21 18.07 4.64
C ASN A 17 47.19 16.94 4.87
N LYS A 18 47.65 15.82 5.46
CA LYS A 18 46.83 14.64 5.73
C LYS A 18 45.60 14.95 6.60
N LEU A 19 45.73 15.85 7.58
CA LEU A 19 44.62 16.24 8.46
C LEU A 19 43.53 16.98 7.67
N TRP A 20 43.95 17.85 6.75
CA TRP A 20 43.04 18.59 5.90
C TRP A 20 42.31 17.68 4.90
N LEU A 21 43.03 16.71 4.31
CA LEU A 21 42.42 15.72 3.41
C LEU A 21 41.37 14.86 4.13
N LEU A 22 41.67 14.41 5.36
CA LEU A 22 40.72 13.61 6.15
C LEU A 22 39.47 14.41 6.56
N SER A 23 39.64 15.67 6.96
CA SER A 23 38.50 16.58 7.21
C SER A 23 37.66 16.74 5.95
N HIS A 24 38.31 17.00 4.80
CA HIS A 24 37.61 17.22 3.55
C HIS A 24 36.83 15.99 3.08
N ILE A 25 37.38 14.79 3.24
CA ILE A 25 36.68 13.54 2.93
C ILE A 25 35.45 13.40 3.83
N ARG A 26 35.59 13.55 5.15
CA ARG A 26 34.47 13.49 6.11
C ARG A 26 33.38 14.49 5.75
N ASP A 27 33.73 15.76 5.57
CA ASP A 27 32.77 16.82 5.28
C ASP A 27 32.07 16.61 3.94
N SER A 28 32.79 16.06 2.94
CA SER A 28 32.21 15.70 1.64
C SER A 28 31.17 14.60 1.77
N PHE A 29 31.46 13.52 2.50
CA PHE A 29 30.49 12.43 2.70
C PHE A 29 29.30 12.85 3.58
N ILE A 30 29.52 13.65 4.62
CA ILE A 30 28.43 14.17 5.46
C ILE A 30 27.53 15.12 4.66
N SER A 31 28.12 16.03 3.86
CA SER A 31 27.34 17.03 3.12
C SER A 31 26.62 16.48 1.88
N THR A 32 27.05 15.34 1.35
CA THR A 32 26.43 14.71 0.17
C THR A 32 25.48 13.56 0.50
N ASP A 33 25.43 13.11 1.75
CA ASP A 33 24.52 12.06 2.19
C ASP A 33 23.20 12.63 2.71
N ASP A 34 22.17 12.59 1.87
CA ASP A 34 20.80 13.00 2.22
C ASP A 34 20.15 12.09 3.28
N THR A 35 20.73 10.91 3.58
CA THR A 35 20.17 9.93 4.54
C THR A 35 20.55 10.26 5.99
N GLY A 36 21.55 11.12 6.21
CA GLY A 36 22.09 11.42 7.55
C GLY A 36 22.84 10.26 8.21
N MET A 37 23.05 9.15 7.51
CA MET A 37 23.71 7.96 8.03
C MET A 37 25.22 8.17 8.14
N SER A 38 25.79 8.91 7.19
CA SER A 38 27.20 9.27 7.15
C SER A 38 27.58 10.14 8.34
N GLU A 39 26.69 11.04 8.76
CA GLU A 39 26.85 11.80 10.01
C GLU A 39 26.86 10.87 11.22
N LEU A 40 25.85 10.00 11.37
CA LEU A 40 25.75 9.10 12.52
C LEU A 40 26.98 8.17 12.67
N VAL A 41 27.51 7.65 11.56
CA VAL A 41 28.68 6.78 11.57
C VAL A 41 29.97 7.54 11.91
N MET A 42 30.14 8.76 11.37
CA MET A 42 31.38 9.52 11.52
C MET A 42 31.40 10.48 12.74
N VAL A 43 30.32 10.58 13.52
CA VAL A 43 30.25 11.39 14.75
C VAL A 43 31.12 10.83 15.87
N GLY A 44 31.34 9.51 15.92
CA GLY A 44 32.14 8.86 16.97
C GLY A 44 33.66 9.04 16.80
N ASP A 45 34.12 9.38 15.59
CA ASP A 45 35.54 9.44 15.29
C ASP A 45 36.03 10.90 15.27
N ASP A 46 36.61 11.37 16.38
CA ASP A 46 37.42 12.60 16.40
C ASP A 46 38.81 12.31 15.79
N VAL A 47 38.81 11.74 14.57
CA VAL A 47 39.98 11.29 13.79
C VAL A 47 41.10 12.34 13.75
N PRO A 48 40.82 13.65 13.60
CA PRO A 48 41.88 14.65 13.53
C PRO A 48 42.70 14.74 14.83
N LYS A 49 42.07 14.55 16.00
CA LYS A 49 42.76 14.59 17.30
C LYS A 49 43.50 13.29 17.59
N GLN A 50 42.87 12.15 17.34
CA GLN A 50 43.50 10.83 17.54
C GLN A 50 44.70 10.61 16.59
N LEU A 51 44.64 11.18 15.38
CA LEU A 51 45.75 11.09 14.43
C LEU A 51 46.81 12.18 14.65
N ALA A 52 46.44 13.34 15.22
CA ALA A 52 47.43 14.32 15.69
C ALA A 52 48.32 13.71 16.78
N ASP A 53 47.74 12.99 17.73
CA ASP A 53 48.50 12.23 18.75
C ASP A 53 49.43 11.18 18.11
N LYS A 54 48.95 10.42 17.12
CA LYS A 54 49.79 9.42 16.41
C LYS A 54 50.83 10.02 15.46
N LEU A 55 50.64 11.25 14.99
CA LEU A 55 51.59 11.94 14.11
C LEU A 55 52.70 12.65 14.90
N ASP A 56 52.48 13.00 16.17
CA ASP A 56 53.51 13.51 17.08
C ASP A 56 54.46 12.40 17.59
N CYS A 57 54.17 11.12 17.27
CA CYS A 57 55.04 9.96 17.53
C CYS A 57 56.30 9.89 16.63
N TYR A 58 56.62 10.92 15.83
CA TYR A 58 57.93 11.06 15.18
C TYR A 58 58.97 11.77 16.06
N ARG A 59 58.79 11.74 17.38
CA ARG A 59 59.91 11.88 18.32
C ARG A 59 60.33 10.49 18.75
N ASP A 60 61.51 10.11 18.25
CA ASP A 60 62.22 8.85 18.48
C ASP A 60 61.94 8.22 19.86
N PRO A 61 61.17 7.11 19.94
CA PRO A 61 61.00 6.37 21.17
C PRO A 61 62.03 5.25 21.23
N GLU A 62 63.03 5.43 22.08
CA GLU A 62 63.74 4.32 22.72
C GLU A 62 62.71 3.48 23.49
N ASP A 63 62.61 2.20 23.14
CA ASP A 63 61.95 1.08 23.83
C ASP A 63 60.81 1.40 24.81
N SER A 64 59.58 1.15 24.38
CA SER A 64 58.50 0.76 25.29
C SER A 64 57.55 -0.23 24.59
N GLU A 65 57.74 -1.51 24.88
CA GLU A 65 56.76 -2.57 24.65
C GLU A 65 55.55 -2.31 25.54
N ASP A 66 54.41 -1.93 24.96
CA ASP A 66 53.12 -2.05 25.63
C ASP A 66 52.04 -2.40 24.60
N ASP A 67 51.59 -3.65 24.66
CA ASP A 67 50.45 -4.19 23.91
C ASP A 67 49.15 -3.58 24.46
N GLU A 68 48.73 -2.42 23.94
CA GLU A 68 47.36 -1.94 24.15
C GLU A 68 46.40 -2.57 23.12
N ASP A 69 45.67 -3.59 23.56
CA ASP A 69 44.48 -4.16 22.91
C ASP A 69 43.50 -3.04 22.51
N THR A 70 43.62 -2.55 21.28
CA THR A 70 42.63 -1.64 20.70
C THR A 70 41.41 -2.48 20.30
N SER A 71 40.45 -2.61 21.22
CA SER A 71 39.18 -3.32 21.01
C SER A 71 38.37 -2.65 19.90
N HIS A 72 38.45 -3.17 18.67
CA HIS A 72 37.53 -2.85 17.58
C HIS A 72 36.17 -3.53 17.84
N GLU A 73 35.44 -3.06 18.86
CA GLU A 73 34.04 -3.44 19.04
C GLU A 73 33.19 -2.74 17.97
N SER A 74 32.56 -3.53 17.11
CA SER A 74 31.56 -3.03 16.17
C SER A 74 30.37 -2.49 16.95
N TYR A 75 30.15 -1.17 16.89
CA TYR A 75 28.97 -0.54 17.48
C TYR A 75 27.69 -1.13 16.88
N ASP A 76 26.77 -1.55 17.76
CA ASP A 76 25.42 -1.97 17.36
C ASP A 76 24.57 -0.70 17.16
N PHE A 77 24.22 -0.40 15.91
CA PHE A 77 23.48 0.81 15.56
C PHE A 77 22.02 0.71 16.03
N HIS A 78 21.75 1.21 17.23
CA HIS A 78 20.40 1.42 17.72
C HIS A 78 19.85 2.75 17.13
N LEU A 79 19.28 2.68 15.93
CA LEU A 79 18.47 3.75 15.33
C LEU A 79 17.17 3.88 16.12
N ASP A 80 17.20 4.64 17.21
CA ASP A 80 16.00 5.13 17.90
C ASP A 80 15.68 6.51 17.33
N VAL A 81 15.16 6.51 16.10
CA VAL A 81 14.53 7.68 15.49
C VAL A 81 13.07 7.35 15.38
N ASP A 82 12.24 8.17 16.00
CA ASP A 82 10.77 8.18 15.98
C ASP A 82 10.18 8.37 14.57
N PHE A 83 10.52 7.48 13.64
CA PHE A 83 9.76 7.22 12.44
C PHE A 83 9.12 5.85 12.63
N GLU A 84 7.80 5.84 12.48
CA GLU A 84 6.87 4.73 12.60
C GLU A 84 7.09 3.66 11.50
N VAL A 85 8.34 3.24 11.28
CA VAL A 85 8.72 2.13 10.42
C VAL A 85 8.98 0.96 11.36
N GLN A 86 7.91 0.23 11.65
CA GLN A 86 7.95 -1.14 12.16
C GLN A 86 9.23 -1.81 11.68
N ARG A 87 10.13 -2.16 12.63
CA ARG A 87 11.36 -2.93 12.41
C ARG A 87 11.16 -3.80 11.18
N GLN A 88 11.83 -3.45 10.08
CA GLN A 88 11.69 -4.16 8.82
C GLN A 88 11.88 -5.64 9.12
N ARG A 89 10.76 -6.39 9.18
CA ARG A 89 10.82 -7.83 9.42
C ARG A 89 11.76 -8.38 8.37
N SER A 90 12.75 -9.18 8.79
CA SER A 90 13.69 -9.79 7.87
C SER A 90 12.91 -10.44 6.72
N ASN A 91 13.45 -10.35 5.50
CA ASN A 91 12.78 -10.88 4.31
C ASN A 91 12.32 -12.35 4.50
N THR A 92 13.07 -13.10 5.30
CA THR A 92 12.77 -14.47 5.74
C THR A 92 11.50 -14.56 6.61
N ALA A 93 11.29 -13.67 7.58
CA ALA A 93 10.12 -13.66 8.46
C ALA A 93 8.83 -13.37 7.68
N VAL A 94 8.86 -12.40 6.75
CA VAL A 94 7.71 -12.07 5.88
C VAL A 94 7.36 -13.26 4.97
N ARG A 95 8.36 -13.96 4.45
CA ARG A 95 8.15 -15.16 3.62
C ARG A 95 7.52 -16.31 4.40
N LEU A 96 7.94 -16.52 5.65
CA LEU A 96 7.37 -17.55 6.53
C LEU A 96 5.91 -17.26 6.88
N GLU A 97 5.58 -16.01 7.17
CA GLU A 97 4.19 -15.59 7.44
C GLU A 97 3.28 -15.79 6.23
N LYS A 98 3.75 -15.44 5.02
CA LYS A 98 3.01 -15.71 3.77
C LYS A 98 2.76 -17.19 3.56
N LEU A 99 3.76 -18.04 3.86
CA LEU A 99 3.67 -19.48 3.73
C LEU A 99 2.70 -20.08 4.76
N ASP A 100 2.72 -19.62 6.00
CA ASP A 100 1.78 -20.05 7.04
C ASP A 100 0.33 -19.68 6.68
N ASN A 101 0.11 -18.45 6.20
CA ASN A 101 -1.19 -18.01 5.71
C ASN A 101 -1.66 -18.79 4.47
N ALA A 102 -0.75 -19.22 3.61
CA ALA A 102 -1.09 -20.11 2.49
C ALA A 102 -1.49 -21.52 2.98
N LYS A 103 -0.76 -22.09 3.94
CA LYS A 103 -1.09 -23.38 4.57
C LYS A 103 -2.45 -23.36 5.26
N LYS A 104 -2.74 -22.32 6.04
CA LYS A 104 -4.04 -22.12 6.71
C LYS A 104 -5.19 -22.03 5.70
N ARG A 105 -4.99 -21.36 4.55
CA ARG A 105 -5.98 -21.29 3.48
C ARG A 105 -6.17 -22.63 2.78
N ALA A 106 -5.07 -23.32 2.47
CA ALA A 106 -5.12 -24.65 1.85
C ALA A 106 -5.82 -25.68 2.76
N ALA A 107 -5.62 -25.61 4.08
CA ALA A 107 -6.28 -26.51 5.02
C ALA A 107 -7.81 -26.35 5.08
N LYS A 108 -8.35 -25.20 4.68
CA LYS A 108 -9.81 -24.96 4.60
C LYS A 108 -10.45 -25.55 3.35
N VAL A 109 -9.64 -25.97 2.37
CA VAL A 109 -10.13 -26.46 1.08
C VAL A 109 -9.91 -27.97 1.01
N LYS A 110 -10.99 -28.72 0.83
CA LYS A 110 -10.91 -30.15 0.54
C LYS A 110 -10.82 -30.35 -0.96
N ASN A 111 -9.67 -30.79 -1.45
CA ASN A 111 -9.50 -31.21 -2.83
C ASN A 111 -9.94 -32.66 -2.96
N ILE A 112 -11.03 -32.90 -3.69
CA ILE A 112 -11.51 -34.26 -4.00
C ILE A 112 -10.86 -34.68 -5.32
N LYS A 113 -9.94 -35.63 -5.26
CA LYS A 113 -9.39 -36.26 -6.47
C LYS A 113 -10.39 -37.30 -6.96
N TRP A 114 -10.65 -37.27 -8.26
CA TRP A 114 -11.45 -38.30 -8.89
C TRP A 114 -10.58 -39.53 -9.14
N GLU A 115 -10.90 -40.63 -8.50
CA GLU A 115 -10.20 -41.91 -8.67
C GLU A 115 -11.12 -42.91 -9.37
N PHE A 116 -10.57 -43.69 -10.29
CA PHE A 116 -11.31 -44.71 -11.01
C PHE A 116 -11.47 -45.95 -10.11
N SER A 117 -12.71 -46.27 -9.74
CA SER A 117 -13.01 -47.51 -9.02
C SER A 117 -12.72 -48.72 -9.92
N PRO A 118 -11.89 -49.69 -9.49
CA PRO A 118 -11.62 -50.90 -10.28
C PRO A 118 -12.85 -51.82 -10.38
N VAL A 119 -13.80 -51.71 -9.44
CA VAL A 119 -15.09 -52.38 -9.49
C VAL A 119 -16.08 -51.40 -10.12
N ARG A 120 -16.54 -51.70 -11.34
CA ARG A 120 -17.68 -51.02 -11.95
C ARG A 120 -18.95 -51.62 -11.34
N PRO A 121 -19.72 -50.87 -10.54
CA PRO A 121 -20.99 -51.37 -10.03
C PRO A 121 -21.94 -51.68 -11.19
N THR A 122 -22.75 -52.71 -11.01
CA THR A 122 -23.71 -53.15 -12.03
C THR A 122 -24.79 -52.08 -12.20
N GLU A 123 -25.37 -51.92 -13.40
CA GLU A 123 -26.39 -50.89 -13.66
C GLU A 123 -27.60 -50.95 -12.70
N GLN A 124 -27.91 -52.15 -12.19
CA GLN A 124 -28.96 -52.39 -11.20
C GLN A 124 -28.61 -51.78 -9.82
N GLU A 125 -27.37 -51.92 -9.36
CA GLU A 125 -26.89 -51.36 -8.08
C GLU A 125 -26.81 -49.83 -8.13
N LEU A 126 -26.41 -49.27 -9.28
CA LEU A 126 -26.40 -47.83 -9.53
C LEU A 126 -27.82 -47.24 -9.49
N GLY A 127 -28.80 -47.96 -10.04
CA GLY A 127 -30.20 -47.58 -10.03
C GLY A 127 -30.79 -47.49 -8.63
N GLU A 128 -30.40 -48.39 -7.72
CA GLU A 128 -30.85 -48.39 -6.32
C GLU A 128 -30.15 -47.31 -5.47
N LEU A 129 -28.87 -47.04 -5.71
CA LEU A 129 -28.11 -46.02 -4.98
C LEU A 129 -28.53 -44.59 -5.33
N PHE A 130 -28.91 -44.35 -6.59
CA PHE A 130 -29.27 -43.02 -7.11
C PHE A 130 -30.69 -42.99 -7.68
N VAL A 131 -31.66 -43.52 -6.93
CA VAL A 131 -33.06 -43.40 -7.32
C VAL A 131 -33.44 -41.93 -7.40
N ARG A 132 -33.85 -41.47 -8.59
CA ARG A 132 -34.46 -40.16 -8.78
C ARG A 132 -35.76 -40.12 -8.00
N LYS A 133 -35.70 -39.56 -6.79
CA LYS A 133 -36.90 -39.30 -6.00
C LYS A 133 -37.64 -38.14 -6.64
N GLU A 134 -38.67 -38.45 -7.41
CA GLU A 134 -39.55 -37.42 -7.94
C GLU A 134 -40.14 -36.63 -6.76
N PRO A 135 -40.07 -35.29 -6.80
CA PRO A 135 -40.64 -34.48 -5.73
C PRO A 135 -42.14 -34.75 -5.71
N LYS A 136 -42.65 -35.19 -4.54
CA LYS A 136 -44.09 -35.31 -4.33
C LYS A 136 -44.70 -33.95 -4.66
N LYS A 137 -45.49 -33.89 -5.73
CA LYS A 137 -46.31 -32.72 -6.07
C LYS A 137 -47.39 -32.63 -4.99
N ASN A 138 -47.01 -32.10 -3.84
CA ASN A 138 -47.95 -31.78 -2.78
C ASN A 138 -48.87 -30.70 -3.35
N VAL A 139 -50.08 -31.10 -3.73
CA VAL A 139 -51.19 -30.19 -4.02
C VAL A 139 -51.63 -29.63 -2.68
N SER A 140 -50.86 -28.69 -2.12
CA SER A 140 -51.29 -27.97 -0.94
C SER A 140 -50.66 -26.58 -0.88
N ASN A 141 -51.54 -25.62 -1.13
CA ASN A 141 -51.59 -24.24 -0.64
C ASN A 141 -50.38 -23.36 -0.96
N THR A 142 -50.70 -22.29 -1.68
CA THR A 142 -50.13 -20.93 -1.72
C THR A 142 -49.20 -20.52 -0.57
N ARG A 143 -48.13 -21.26 -0.31
CA ARG A 143 -47.05 -20.84 0.58
C ARG A 143 -46.32 -19.73 -0.14
N LYS A 144 -46.48 -18.51 0.36
CA LYS A 144 -45.73 -17.34 -0.10
C LYS A 144 -44.24 -17.67 -0.01
N SER A 145 -43.49 -17.35 -1.06
CA SER A 145 -42.05 -17.55 -1.04
C SER A 145 -41.42 -16.69 0.05
N LEU A 146 -40.27 -17.10 0.57
CA LEU A 146 -39.51 -16.30 1.54
C LEU A 146 -39.20 -14.89 0.98
N LEU A 147 -39.06 -14.77 -0.35
CA LEU A 147 -38.95 -13.48 -1.04
C LEU A 147 -40.24 -12.65 -0.92
N SER A 148 -41.39 -13.26 -1.18
CA SER A 148 -42.70 -12.60 -1.07
C SER A 148 -42.94 -12.08 0.35
N GLU A 149 -42.56 -12.85 1.37
CA GLU A 149 -42.61 -12.42 2.77
C GLU A 149 -41.72 -11.21 3.05
N LYS A 150 -40.50 -11.19 2.48
CA LYS A 150 -39.57 -10.06 2.62
C LYS A 150 -40.05 -8.80 1.92
N LEU A 151 -40.73 -8.94 0.77
CA LEU A 151 -41.34 -7.80 0.07
C LEU A 151 -42.50 -7.20 0.86
N GLU A 152 -43.32 -8.02 1.51
CA GLU A 152 -44.42 -7.58 2.37
C GLU A 152 -43.93 -6.90 3.66
N GLN A 153 -42.73 -7.26 4.15
CA GLN A 153 -42.08 -6.56 5.28
C GLN A 153 -41.51 -5.19 4.86
N CYS A 154 -41.27 -4.97 3.56
CA CYS A 154 -40.70 -3.75 3.00
C CYS A 154 -41.77 -2.82 2.37
N THR A 155 -42.94 -2.66 2.99
CA THR A 155 -44.03 -1.83 2.46
C THR A 155 -43.72 -0.33 2.42
N ASN A 156 -42.80 0.15 3.25
CA ASN A 156 -42.37 1.54 3.30
C ASN A 156 -40.98 1.70 2.68
N LEU A 157 -40.81 1.30 1.41
CA LEU A 157 -39.59 1.67 0.70
C LEU A 157 -39.70 3.16 0.34
N PRO A 158 -38.82 4.04 0.88
CA PRO A 158 -38.85 5.45 0.52
C PRO A 158 -38.47 5.58 -0.95
N GLN A 159 -39.48 5.68 -1.82
CA GLN A 159 -39.27 5.88 -3.24
C GLN A 159 -38.70 7.28 -3.43
N ASN A 160 -37.46 7.34 -3.91
CA ASN A 160 -36.79 8.62 -4.12
C ASN A 160 -37.54 9.39 -5.23
N PRO A 161 -37.98 10.64 -4.99
CA PRO A 161 -38.61 11.46 -6.02
C PRO A 161 -37.76 11.62 -7.29
N TYR A 162 -36.43 11.51 -7.17
CA TYR A 162 -35.51 11.64 -8.29
C TYR A 162 -35.19 10.32 -9.01
N ILE A 163 -35.86 9.21 -8.67
CA ILE A 163 -35.58 7.89 -9.27
C ILE A 163 -35.80 7.88 -10.78
N GLU A 164 -36.74 8.69 -11.29
CA GLU A 164 -37.06 8.78 -12.72
C GLU A 164 -35.89 9.29 -13.56
N TYR A 165 -34.97 10.05 -12.96
CA TYR A 165 -33.78 10.56 -13.63
C TYR A 165 -32.67 9.51 -13.77
N ALA A 166 -32.81 8.32 -13.16
CA ALA A 166 -31.87 7.22 -13.31
C ALA A 166 -31.74 6.73 -14.76
N LYS A 167 -32.78 6.91 -15.58
CA LYS A 167 -32.78 6.54 -17.01
C LYS A 167 -31.75 7.29 -17.85
N PHE A 168 -31.30 8.46 -17.35
CA PHE A 168 -30.31 9.29 -18.03
C PHE A 168 -28.85 8.95 -17.64
N ASP A 169 -28.64 7.83 -16.93
CA ASP A 169 -27.30 7.34 -16.62
C ASP A 169 -26.58 6.85 -17.89
N GLY A 170 -25.47 7.52 -18.20
CA GLY A 170 -24.61 7.21 -19.32
C GLY A 170 -23.51 6.19 -18.99
N SER A 171 -23.37 5.74 -17.74
CA SER A 171 -22.26 4.87 -17.33
C SER A 171 -22.41 3.42 -17.79
N ALA A 172 -23.65 2.93 -17.91
CA ALA A 172 -23.96 1.54 -18.27
C ALA A 172 -24.22 1.31 -19.77
N GLN A 173 -24.35 2.38 -20.56
CA GLN A 173 -24.80 2.28 -21.95
C GLN A 173 -23.61 2.40 -22.92
N VAL A 174 -23.24 1.28 -23.55
CA VAL A 174 -22.18 1.23 -24.56
C VAL A 174 -22.77 1.63 -25.92
N GLY A 175 -22.22 2.68 -26.55
CA GLY A 175 -22.62 3.13 -27.90
C GLY A 175 -23.44 4.41 -27.97
N ILE A 176 -23.80 5.00 -26.82
CA ILE A 176 -24.50 6.31 -26.76
C ILE A 176 -23.50 7.41 -26.41
N LEU A 177 -23.63 8.58 -27.05
CA LEU A 177 -22.81 9.75 -26.74
C LEU A 177 -23.10 10.21 -25.30
N THR A 178 -22.06 10.29 -24.48
CA THR A 178 -22.18 10.65 -23.05
C THR A 178 -21.30 11.85 -22.72
N ARG A 179 -21.76 12.65 -21.75
CA ARG A 179 -21.03 13.80 -21.20
C ARG A 179 -20.68 13.51 -19.75
N LYS A 180 -19.41 13.73 -19.40
CA LYS A 180 -18.89 13.53 -18.03
C LYS A 180 -18.72 14.87 -17.35
N TYR A 181 -19.33 15.02 -16.18
CA TYR A 181 -19.28 16.23 -15.36
C TYR A 181 -18.59 15.91 -14.04
N LYS A 182 -17.70 16.81 -13.59
CA LYS A 182 -17.12 16.81 -12.25
C LYS A 182 -17.84 17.88 -11.44
N ILE A 183 -18.54 17.47 -10.39
CA ILE A 183 -19.39 18.36 -9.60
C ILE A 183 -18.77 18.53 -8.22
N PHE A 184 -18.48 19.76 -7.86
CA PHE A 184 -17.96 20.13 -6.55
C PHE A 184 -19.12 20.64 -5.69
N LEU A 185 -19.39 19.97 -4.57
CA LEU A 185 -20.46 20.35 -3.65
C LEU A 185 -19.89 21.33 -2.63
N THR A 186 -20.28 22.60 -2.73
CA THR A 186 -19.82 23.66 -1.81
C THR A 186 -20.47 23.60 -0.43
N MET A 187 -21.53 22.81 -0.27
CA MET A 187 -22.26 22.62 0.98
C MET A 187 -21.64 21.55 1.91
N LEU A 188 -20.56 20.90 1.48
CA LEU A 188 -19.83 19.89 2.26
C LEU A 188 -18.76 20.54 3.16
N PRO A 189 -18.35 19.88 4.27
CA PRO A 189 -17.22 20.33 5.09
C PRO A 189 -15.94 20.49 4.26
N GLU A 190 -15.05 21.39 4.70
CA GLU A 190 -13.83 21.80 3.96
C GLU A 190 -12.96 20.63 3.51
N GLU A 191 -12.85 19.61 4.34
CA GLU A 191 -12.07 18.39 4.09
C GLU A 191 -12.54 17.61 2.86
N HIS A 192 -13.84 17.70 2.54
CA HIS A 192 -14.44 16.92 1.45
C HIS A 192 -14.78 17.75 0.20
N ARG A 193 -14.63 19.09 0.24
CA ARG A 193 -14.90 19.95 -0.94
C ARG A 193 -13.97 19.68 -2.11
N ASN A 194 -12.76 19.17 -1.84
CA ASN A 194 -11.75 18.90 -2.87
C ASN A 194 -12.03 17.63 -3.69
N TYR A 195 -13.05 16.84 -3.31
CA TYR A 195 -13.39 15.60 -4.01
C TYR A 195 -14.63 15.79 -4.90
N PRO A 196 -14.45 15.87 -6.24
CA PRO A 196 -15.58 16.03 -7.15
C PRO A 196 -16.38 14.74 -7.30
N MET A 197 -17.71 14.86 -7.25
CA MET A 197 -18.61 13.79 -7.68
C MET A 197 -18.61 13.73 -9.21
N THR A 198 -18.21 12.58 -9.76
CA THR A 198 -18.21 12.37 -11.21
C THR A 198 -19.55 11.78 -11.66
N VAL A 199 -20.22 12.47 -12.58
CA VAL A 199 -21.54 12.09 -13.10
C VAL A 199 -21.46 11.97 -14.61
N SER A 200 -21.91 10.83 -15.15
CA SER A 200 -21.95 10.58 -16.60
C SER A 200 -23.40 10.56 -17.07
N CYS A 201 -23.78 11.51 -17.92
CA CYS A 201 -25.14 11.64 -18.42
C CYS A 201 -25.18 11.50 -19.95
N ILE A 202 -26.32 11.10 -20.49
CA ILE A 202 -26.56 11.00 -21.94
C ILE A 202 -26.45 12.40 -22.57
N ALA A 203 -25.82 12.51 -23.74
CA ALA A 203 -25.57 13.80 -24.39
C ALA A 203 -26.83 14.54 -24.88
N THR A 204 -27.95 13.83 -25.03
CA THR A 204 -29.26 14.38 -25.41
C THR A 204 -30.07 14.90 -24.22
N ALA A 205 -29.63 14.66 -22.98
CA ALA A 205 -30.36 15.07 -21.79
C ALA A 205 -30.33 16.59 -21.58
N LYS A 206 -31.43 17.14 -21.07
CA LYS A 206 -31.55 18.55 -20.69
C LYS A 206 -30.84 18.83 -19.37
N ILE A 207 -30.53 20.11 -19.11
CA ILE A 207 -29.88 20.54 -17.87
C ILE A 207 -30.76 20.23 -16.65
N GLU A 208 -32.08 20.37 -16.75
CA GLU A 208 -33.02 20.02 -15.68
C GLU A 208 -32.94 18.53 -15.31
N GLU A 209 -32.79 17.65 -16.31
CA GLU A 209 -32.67 16.20 -16.13
C GLU A 209 -31.32 15.83 -15.50
N LEU A 210 -30.26 16.54 -15.90
CA LEU A 210 -28.94 16.42 -15.28
C LEU A 210 -29.01 16.80 -13.80
N ILE A 211 -29.67 17.90 -13.44
CA ILE A 211 -29.84 18.33 -12.04
C ILE A 211 -30.61 17.27 -11.24
N GLY A 212 -31.70 16.73 -11.79
CA GLY A 212 -32.46 15.64 -11.17
C GLY A 212 -31.60 14.39 -10.93
N PHE A 213 -30.76 14.01 -11.90
CA PHE A 213 -29.83 12.89 -11.77
C PHE A 213 -28.72 13.15 -10.74
N ILE A 214 -28.23 14.38 -10.65
CA ILE A 214 -27.26 14.79 -9.63
C ILE A 214 -27.88 14.66 -8.24
N LEU A 215 -29.11 15.13 -8.03
CA LEU A 215 -29.80 15.02 -6.75
C LEU A 215 -30.05 13.56 -6.36
N LEU A 216 -30.39 12.71 -7.32
CA LEU A 216 -30.46 11.26 -7.13
C LEU A 216 -29.11 10.69 -6.65
N LYS A 217 -28.01 11.05 -7.32
CA LYS A 217 -26.65 10.57 -6.99
C LYS A 217 -26.16 11.11 -5.65
N CYS A 218 -26.44 12.37 -5.35
CA CYS A 218 -26.13 13.00 -4.06
C CYS A 218 -26.79 12.27 -2.91
N ARG A 219 -28.05 11.84 -3.03
CA ARG A 219 -28.69 11.06 -1.96
C ARG A 219 -27.93 9.76 -1.66
N TYR A 220 -27.51 9.03 -2.69
CA TYR A 220 -26.77 7.78 -2.52
C TYR A 220 -25.35 8.02 -1.99
N SER A 221 -24.66 9.04 -2.48
CA SER A 221 -23.28 9.34 -2.04
C SER A 221 -23.22 9.96 -0.65
N VAL A 222 -24.18 10.82 -0.29
CA VAL A 222 -24.23 11.47 1.03
C VAL A 222 -24.66 10.48 2.12
N CYS A 223 -25.52 9.50 1.85
CA CYS A 223 -25.80 8.42 2.80
C CYS A 223 -24.55 7.59 3.17
N VAL A 224 -23.52 7.55 2.32
CA VAL A 224 -22.25 6.86 2.60
C VAL A 224 -21.31 7.71 3.47
N ILE A 225 -21.54 9.03 3.57
CA ILE A 225 -20.68 9.95 4.34
C ILE A 225 -21.19 10.11 5.79
N TYR A 226 -22.46 9.79 6.06
CA TYR A 226 -23.08 9.94 7.39
C TYR A 226 -23.28 8.61 8.14
N TYR A 227 -22.65 7.52 7.68
CA TYR A 227 -22.49 6.25 8.40
C TYR A 227 -21.00 5.94 8.57
#